data_AF-U2Y8R1-F1
#
_entry.id   AF-U2Y8R1-F1
#
_cell.length_a   1.000
_cell.length_b   1.000
_cell.length_c   1.000
_cell.angle_alpha   90.00
_cell.angle_beta   90.00
_cell.angle_gamma   90.00
#
_symmetry.space_group_name_H-M   'P 1'
#
loop_
_entity.id
_entity.type
_entity.pdbx_description
1 polymer ?
#
loop_
_entity_poly.entity_id
_entity_poly.type
_entity_poly.pdbx_seq_one_letter_code
_entity_poly.pdbx_strand_id
1 'polypeptide(L)'
;MAVDPLPIDPLPSGPNEPQQGWGVVRFQSATIALLLLASIVVATSAHAQTSTIGRVWPIVEPDAMAEIEAKVRTLPADMSGKFGPRSTWSAMKAAPLGVAVHTLRRSVVPFYTLESEIRLPDGTLLYPKGYTFNPLAYVTLPQRLVVVHPRDLAWALAQAKPTDFILLTADTGHGADPLTLSERSGRALFILEARVKERLGLTVAPVIVEQVGQKLELTEVRLDRPLTRGATGASPVTPRASATSRRGQGQ
;
A
#
# COMPACT_ATOMS: atom_id res chain seq x y z
N MET A 1 108.02 -41.75 -4.49
CA MET A 1 108.48 -41.82 -3.09
C MET A 1 107.22 -41.95 -2.25
N ALA A 2 106.69 -43.17 -2.07
CA ALA A 2 106.81 -43.97 -0.84
C ALA A 2 106.36 -43.13 0.37
N VAL A 3 105.28 -43.49 1.09
CA VAL A 3 105.23 -44.62 2.03
C VAL A 3 103.78 -45.11 2.25
N ASP A 4 103.61 -46.44 2.25
CA ASP A 4 102.47 -47.26 2.72
C ASP A 4 102.11 -47.01 4.20
N PRO A 5 100.90 -47.37 4.67
CA PRO A 5 100.89 -48.49 5.61
C PRO A 5 99.70 -49.44 5.48
N LEU A 6 100.09 -50.70 5.24
CA LEU A 6 99.71 -51.97 5.84
C LEU A 6 98.27 -52.54 5.74
N PRO A 7 98.17 -53.88 5.53
CA PRO A 7 96.96 -54.55 5.09
C PRO A 7 96.23 -55.28 6.24
N ILE A 8 94.91 -55.43 6.12
CA ILE A 8 94.15 -56.41 6.90
C ILE A 8 93.75 -57.55 5.97
N ASP A 9 94.27 -58.75 6.26
CA ASP A 9 93.96 -59.99 5.55
C ASP A 9 92.50 -60.44 5.75
N PRO A 10 91.90 -61.14 4.76
CA PRO A 10 90.49 -61.47 4.72
C PRO A 10 90.18 -62.82 5.41
N LEU A 11 88.97 -62.97 5.95
CA LEU A 11 88.42 -64.28 6.31
C LEU A 11 87.50 -64.80 5.18
N PRO A 12 87.59 -66.08 4.81
CA PRO A 12 86.93 -66.66 3.64
C PRO A 12 85.44 -66.94 3.89
N SER A 13 84.59 -66.54 2.94
CA SER A 13 83.23 -67.04 2.82
C SER A 13 83.23 -68.46 2.27
N GLY A 14 83.08 -69.43 3.17
CA GLY A 14 82.62 -70.79 2.87
C GLY A 14 81.11 -70.88 2.64
N PRO A 15 80.57 -72.07 2.35
CA PRO A 15 79.81 -72.33 1.12
C PRO A 15 78.29 -72.42 1.29
N ASN A 16 77.60 -72.30 0.14
CA ASN A 16 76.36 -72.95 -0.30
C ASN A 16 75.14 -73.05 0.66
N GLU A 17 74.10 -72.29 0.26
CA GLU A 17 72.64 -72.54 0.29
C GLU A 17 71.97 -73.24 1.49
N PRO A 18 70.75 -72.77 1.86
CA PRO A 18 69.60 -73.56 1.40
C PRO A 18 68.41 -72.72 0.91
N GLN A 19 67.77 -73.22 -0.15
CA GLN A 19 66.39 -72.91 -0.52
C GLN A 19 65.44 -73.29 0.64
N GLN A 20 64.87 -72.30 1.35
CA GLN A 20 63.71 -72.54 2.21
C GLN A 20 63.02 -71.21 2.57
N GLY A 21 61.76 -71.02 2.16
CA GLY A 21 60.95 -69.91 2.68
C GLY A 21 59.71 -69.45 1.91
N TRP A 22 59.31 -70.08 0.80
CA TRP A 22 58.11 -69.62 0.05
C TRP A 22 56.79 -69.74 0.83
N GLY A 23 56.71 -70.59 1.85
CA GLY A 23 55.50 -70.72 2.69
C GLY A 23 55.25 -69.53 3.62
N VAL A 24 56.31 -68.94 4.19
CA VAL A 24 56.21 -67.84 5.16
C VAL A 24 55.74 -66.55 4.47
N VAL A 25 56.29 -66.26 3.29
CA VAL A 25 55.93 -65.08 2.50
C VAL A 25 54.46 -65.15 2.04
N ARG A 26 53.96 -66.35 1.68
CA ARG A 26 52.56 -66.56 1.29
C ARG A 26 51.59 -66.42 2.47
N PHE A 27 51.98 -66.87 3.66
CA PHE A 27 51.14 -66.73 4.85
C PHE A 27 51.06 -65.26 5.28
N GLN A 28 52.18 -64.55 5.30
CA GLN A 28 52.25 -63.13 5.69
C GLN A 28 51.50 -62.21 4.71
N SER A 29 51.56 -62.49 3.40
CA SER A 29 50.80 -61.72 2.40
C SER A 29 49.30 -61.96 2.48
N ALA A 30 48.85 -63.18 2.84
CA ALA A 30 47.44 -63.46 3.10
C ALA A 30 46.91 -62.71 4.34
N THR A 31 47.70 -62.61 5.42
CA THR A 31 47.31 -61.84 6.62
C THR A 31 47.22 -60.35 6.33
N ILE A 32 48.16 -59.79 5.56
CA ILE A 32 48.14 -58.37 5.17
C ILE A 32 46.92 -58.09 4.28
N ALA A 33 46.64 -58.95 3.31
CA ALA A 33 45.47 -58.80 2.44
C ALA A 33 44.16 -58.85 3.25
N LEU A 34 44.06 -59.76 4.22
CA LEU A 34 42.90 -59.87 5.10
C LEU A 34 42.73 -58.63 5.99
N LEU A 35 43.81 -58.10 6.55
CA LEU A 35 43.79 -56.88 7.37
C LEU A 35 43.40 -55.65 6.55
N LEU A 36 43.88 -55.54 5.30
CA LEU A 36 43.49 -54.47 4.38
C LEU A 36 42.01 -54.57 4.01
N LEU A 37 41.51 -55.78 3.72
CA LEU A 37 40.10 -56.00 3.42
C LEU A 37 39.21 -55.65 4.63
N ALA A 38 39.62 -56.04 5.84
CA ALA A 38 38.91 -55.69 7.07
C ALA A 38 38.88 -54.17 7.31
N SER A 39 39.99 -53.47 7.04
CA SER A 39 40.06 -52.02 7.19
C SER A 39 39.14 -51.28 6.21
N ILE A 40 39.02 -51.77 4.97
CA ILE A 40 38.09 -51.21 3.97
C ILE A 40 36.63 -51.39 4.40
N VAL A 41 36.28 -52.55 4.96
CA VAL A 41 34.91 -52.82 5.44
C VAL A 41 34.53 -51.94 6.64
N VAL A 42 35.48 -51.63 7.54
CA VAL A 42 35.24 -50.71 8.65
C VAL A 42 35.05 -49.27 8.15
N ALA A 43 35.82 -48.83 7.15
CA ALA A 43 35.72 -47.49 6.60
C ALA A 43 34.38 -47.23 5.88
N THR A 44 33.78 -48.24 5.25
CA THR A 44 32.50 -48.09 4.51
C THR A 44 31.26 -48.08 5.42
N SER A 45 31.40 -48.41 6.71
CA SER A 45 30.30 -48.36 7.69
C SER A 45 30.23 -47.06 8.49
N ALA A 46 31.13 -46.10 8.22
CA ALA A 46 31.12 -44.78 8.85
C ALA A 46 30.06 -43.86 8.21
N HIS A 47 28.83 -43.92 8.70
CA HIS A 47 27.80 -42.93 8.38
C HIS A 47 27.94 -41.70 9.29
N ALA A 48 28.29 -40.55 8.72
CA ALA A 48 28.27 -39.27 9.44
C ALA A 48 26.81 -38.85 9.70
N GLN A 49 26.31 -39.09 10.92
CA GLN A 49 25.00 -38.58 11.33
C GLN A 49 25.14 -37.10 11.71
N THR A 50 24.57 -36.23 10.89
CA THR A 50 24.38 -34.82 11.27
C THR A 50 23.15 -34.74 12.16
N SER A 51 23.37 -34.57 13.46
CA SER A 51 22.29 -34.36 14.43
C SER A 51 22.02 -32.86 14.57
N THR A 52 20.84 -32.41 14.16
CA THR A 52 20.41 -31.02 14.39
C THR A 52 20.02 -30.86 15.86
N ILE A 53 20.89 -30.22 16.64
CA ILE A 53 20.66 -29.95 18.07
C ILE A 53 20.00 -28.58 18.20
N GLY A 54 18.73 -28.56 18.60
CA GLY A 54 17.97 -27.34 18.93
C GLY A 54 16.77 -27.08 18.00
N ARG A 55 15.95 -26.08 18.37
CA ARG A 55 14.83 -25.62 17.54
C ARG A 55 15.38 -24.73 16.43
N VAL A 56 15.25 -25.18 15.18
CA VAL A 56 15.49 -24.35 13.99
C VAL A 56 14.19 -23.68 13.59
N TRP A 57 14.23 -22.35 13.48
CA TRP A 57 13.12 -21.58 12.92
C TRP A 57 13.36 -21.40 11.43
N PRO A 58 12.36 -21.57 10.57
CA PRO A 58 12.50 -21.22 9.16
C PRO A 58 12.83 -19.73 9.07
N ILE A 59 13.90 -19.39 8.35
CA ILE A 59 14.30 -18.00 8.08
C ILE A 59 13.36 -17.37 7.03
N VAL A 60 12.65 -18.20 6.27
CA VAL A 60 11.71 -17.75 5.24
C VAL A 60 10.39 -17.40 5.92
N GLU A 61 10.06 -16.11 5.90
CA GLU A 61 8.74 -15.64 6.30
C GLU A 61 7.66 -16.31 5.44
N PRO A 62 6.56 -16.79 6.04
CA PRO A 62 5.40 -17.26 5.29
C PRO A 62 4.88 -16.17 4.35
N ASP A 63 4.24 -16.57 3.27
CA ASP A 63 3.60 -15.61 2.35
C ASP A 63 2.55 -14.78 3.10
N ALA A 64 2.73 -13.45 3.08
CA ALA A 64 1.89 -12.53 3.83
C ALA A 64 0.42 -12.59 3.39
N MET A 65 0.14 -12.82 2.10
CA MET A 65 -1.23 -12.93 1.59
C MET A 65 -1.88 -14.22 2.10
N ALA A 66 -1.19 -15.34 2.05
CA ALA A 66 -1.66 -16.62 2.57
C ALA A 66 -1.97 -16.54 4.07
N GLU A 67 -1.15 -15.81 4.85
CA GLU A 67 -1.40 -15.59 6.27
C GLU A 67 -2.66 -14.72 6.50
N ILE A 68 -2.81 -13.62 5.76
CA ILE A 68 -4.01 -12.77 5.83
C ILE A 68 -5.26 -13.58 5.46
N GLU A 69 -5.23 -14.35 4.38
CA GLU A 69 -6.34 -15.20 3.94
C GLU A 69 -6.70 -16.25 4.99
N ALA A 70 -5.71 -16.96 5.52
CA ALA A 70 -5.91 -17.96 6.56
C ALA A 70 -6.56 -17.33 7.79
N LYS A 71 -6.14 -16.12 8.17
CA LYS A 71 -6.74 -15.38 9.27
C LYS A 71 -8.16 -14.94 8.97
N VAL A 72 -8.43 -14.39 7.78
CA VAL A 72 -9.78 -13.96 7.35
C VAL A 72 -10.77 -15.12 7.39
N ARG A 73 -10.36 -16.34 7.01
CA ARG A 73 -11.21 -17.55 7.10
C ARG A 73 -11.64 -17.90 8.53
N THR A 74 -10.92 -17.43 9.55
CA THR A 74 -11.31 -17.63 10.96
C THR A 74 -12.35 -16.62 11.46
N LEU A 75 -12.60 -15.55 10.70
CA LEU A 75 -13.52 -14.49 11.09
C LEU A 75 -14.95 -14.77 10.57
N PRO A 76 -15.99 -14.27 11.27
CA PRO A 76 -17.36 -14.26 10.76
C PRO A 76 -17.46 -13.60 9.38
N ALA A 77 -18.40 -14.11 8.56
CA ALA A 77 -18.66 -13.56 7.23
C ALA A 77 -19.09 -12.09 7.25
N ASP A 78 -19.81 -11.68 8.31
CA ASP A 78 -20.15 -10.27 8.55
C ASP A 78 -19.47 -9.77 9.83
N MET A 79 -18.52 -8.85 9.63
CA MET A 79 -17.81 -8.15 10.70
C MET A 79 -18.28 -6.70 10.87
N SER A 80 -19.25 -6.24 10.07
CA SER A 80 -19.66 -4.82 10.02
C SER A 80 -20.07 -4.27 11.39
N GLY A 81 -20.78 -5.06 12.19
CA GLY A 81 -21.20 -4.70 13.55
C GLY A 81 -20.07 -4.49 14.55
N LYS A 82 -18.85 -4.98 14.27
CA LYS A 82 -17.67 -4.82 15.15
C LYS A 82 -16.98 -3.46 14.99
N PHE A 83 -17.22 -2.77 13.87
CA PHE A 83 -16.53 -1.51 13.54
C PHE A 83 -17.37 -0.25 13.82
N GLY A 84 -18.59 -0.42 14.33
CA GLY A 84 -19.52 0.68 14.56
C GLY A 84 -19.99 1.35 13.27
N PRO A 85 -20.81 2.42 13.38
CA PRO A 85 -21.31 3.13 12.21
C PRO A 85 -20.17 3.85 11.47
N ARG A 86 -20.09 3.66 10.15
CA ARG A 86 -19.07 4.27 9.27
C ARG A 86 -19.00 5.79 9.36
N SER A 87 -20.11 6.44 9.73
CA SER A 87 -20.16 7.90 9.93
C SER A 87 -19.20 8.40 11.02
N THR A 88 -18.76 7.52 11.93
CA THR A 88 -17.81 7.85 13.00
C THR A 88 -16.35 7.71 12.57
N TRP A 89 -16.08 7.08 11.43
CA TRP A 89 -14.73 6.81 10.98
C TRP A 89 -14.04 8.10 10.55
N SER A 90 -12.82 8.33 11.04
CA SER A 90 -12.02 9.51 10.65
C SER A 90 -11.77 9.57 9.15
N ALA A 91 -11.58 8.41 8.51
CA ALA A 91 -11.43 8.29 7.05
C ALA A 91 -12.65 8.76 6.27
N MET A 92 -13.83 8.84 6.90
CA MET A 92 -15.08 9.27 6.25
C MET A 92 -15.35 10.78 6.39
N LYS A 93 -14.47 11.54 7.06
CA LYS A 93 -14.65 12.97 7.31
C LYS A 93 -14.18 13.81 6.12
N ALA A 94 -15.13 14.21 5.29
CA ALA A 94 -14.89 15.19 4.24
C ALA A 94 -14.67 16.61 4.80
N ALA A 95 -13.88 17.41 4.09
CA ALA A 95 -13.72 18.82 4.37
C ALA A 95 -14.95 19.59 3.87
N PRO A 96 -15.46 20.58 4.63
CA PRO A 96 -16.62 21.37 4.22
C PRO A 96 -16.23 22.46 3.22
N LEU A 97 -17.10 22.72 2.26
CA LEU A 97 -17.03 23.84 1.31
C LEU A 97 -18.36 24.59 1.27
N GLY A 98 -18.30 25.88 0.94
CA GLY A 98 -19.48 26.67 0.62
C GLY A 98 -20.13 26.25 -0.69
N VAL A 99 -21.19 26.95 -1.07
CA VAL A 99 -21.87 26.77 -2.36
C VAL A 99 -21.39 27.83 -3.33
N ALA A 100 -21.02 27.42 -4.55
CA ALA A 100 -20.63 28.36 -5.59
C ALA A 100 -21.83 29.21 -6.05
N VAL A 101 -21.79 30.51 -5.77
CA VAL A 101 -22.83 31.49 -6.14
C VAL A 101 -22.53 32.22 -7.45
N HIS A 102 -21.28 32.15 -7.92
CA HIS A 102 -20.82 32.71 -9.18
C HIS A 102 -19.98 31.68 -9.91
N THR A 103 -19.99 31.74 -11.25
CA THR A 103 -19.04 30.99 -12.06
C THR A 103 -17.76 31.81 -12.16
N LEU A 104 -16.65 31.23 -11.72
CA LEU A 104 -15.35 31.90 -11.67
C LEU A 104 -14.26 30.93 -12.11
N ARG A 105 -13.33 31.42 -12.93
CA ARG A 105 -12.09 30.71 -13.24
C ARG A 105 -10.93 31.41 -12.56
N ARG A 106 -10.13 30.66 -11.82
CA ARG A 106 -8.88 31.15 -11.22
C ARG A 106 -7.78 30.10 -11.35
N SER A 107 -6.55 30.49 -11.10
CA SER A 107 -5.42 29.58 -11.13
C SER A 107 -4.69 29.56 -9.78
N VAL A 108 -4.08 28.42 -9.46
CA VAL A 108 -3.18 28.26 -8.32
C VAL A 108 -1.92 27.53 -8.76
N VAL A 109 -0.77 27.94 -8.22
CA VAL A 109 0.49 27.21 -8.39
C VAL A 109 0.74 26.44 -7.09
N PRO A 110 0.74 25.10 -7.12
CA PRO A 110 0.80 24.28 -5.90
C PRO A 110 2.23 24.16 -5.37
N PHE A 111 2.82 25.27 -4.91
CA PHE A 111 4.14 25.22 -4.28
C PHE A 111 4.11 24.30 -3.04
N TYR A 112 5.14 23.47 -2.92
CA TYR A 112 5.38 22.67 -1.73
C TYR A 112 6.70 23.07 -1.10
N THR A 113 6.68 23.27 0.22
CA THR A 113 7.84 23.63 1.03
C THR A 113 8.20 22.47 1.93
N LEU A 114 9.46 22.05 1.92
CA LEU A 114 9.94 20.96 2.78
C LEU A 114 9.91 21.36 4.26
N GLU A 115 9.24 20.54 5.08
CA GLU A 115 9.16 20.73 6.54
C GLU A 115 10.43 20.29 7.27
N SER A 116 11.18 19.36 6.68
CA SER A 116 12.46 18.85 7.16
C SER A 116 13.49 18.81 6.04
N GLU A 117 14.77 18.81 6.42
CA GLU A 117 15.85 18.57 5.46
C GLU A 117 15.87 17.10 5.00
N ILE A 118 16.36 16.87 3.79
CA ILE A 118 16.56 15.54 3.21
C ILE A 118 18.06 15.31 3.08
N ARG A 119 18.56 14.21 3.66
CA ARG A 119 19.97 13.79 3.61
C ARG A 119 20.09 12.43 2.94
N LEU A 120 21.21 12.20 2.25
CA LEU A 120 21.59 10.88 1.75
C LEU A 120 22.04 9.96 2.90
N PRO A 121 22.14 8.63 2.68
CA PRO A 121 22.63 7.69 3.70
C PRO A 121 24.03 7.99 4.22
N ASP A 122 24.87 8.66 3.43
CA ASP A 122 26.22 9.11 3.80
C ASP A 122 26.23 10.42 4.63
N GLY A 123 25.06 11.02 4.87
CA GLY A 123 24.89 12.27 5.62
C GLY A 123 24.89 13.55 4.77
N THR A 124 25.17 13.45 3.47
CA THR A 124 25.20 14.60 2.54
C THR A 124 23.82 15.25 2.45
N LEU A 125 23.76 16.58 2.60
CA LEU A 125 22.52 17.35 2.51
C LEU A 125 22.06 17.45 1.05
N LEU A 126 20.90 16.87 0.73
CA LEU A 126 20.31 16.93 -0.61
C LEU A 126 19.39 18.14 -0.77
N TYR A 127 18.49 18.35 0.19
CA TYR A 127 17.61 19.52 0.22
C TYR A 127 17.49 20.09 1.64
N PRO A 128 17.68 21.41 1.82
CA PRO A 128 17.49 22.03 3.12
C PRO A 128 16.00 22.11 3.48
N LYS A 129 15.72 22.16 4.79
CA LYS A 129 14.40 22.58 5.30
C LYS A 129 14.03 23.95 4.71
N GLY A 130 12.77 24.13 4.33
CA GLY A 130 12.28 25.36 3.72
C GLY A 130 12.50 25.47 2.21
N TYR A 131 13.18 24.49 1.59
CA TYR A 131 13.24 24.40 0.13
C TYR A 131 11.83 24.31 -0.45
N THR A 132 11.51 25.19 -1.40
CA THR A 132 10.19 25.31 -2.00
C THR A 132 10.27 25.05 -3.49
N PHE A 133 9.40 24.18 -4.01
CA PHE A 133 9.35 23.86 -5.43
C PHE A 133 7.91 23.63 -5.89
N ASN A 134 7.70 23.67 -7.20
CA ASN A 134 6.42 23.32 -7.82
C ASN A 134 6.45 21.86 -8.27
N PRO A 135 5.65 20.95 -7.68
CA PRO A 135 5.59 19.55 -8.10
C PRO A 135 5.22 19.39 -9.58
N LEU A 136 4.42 20.31 -10.13
CA LEU A 136 4.00 20.26 -11.54
C LEU A 136 5.14 20.53 -12.54
N ALA A 137 6.33 20.91 -12.06
CA ALA A 137 7.53 20.96 -12.87
C ALA A 137 8.14 19.56 -13.13
N TYR A 138 7.78 18.56 -12.32
CA TYR A 138 8.39 17.23 -12.32
C TYR A 138 7.37 16.10 -12.54
N VAL A 139 6.11 16.32 -12.16
CA VAL A 139 5.03 15.35 -12.32
C VAL A 139 3.80 15.99 -12.96
N THR A 140 2.99 15.16 -13.62
CA THR A 140 1.69 15.58 -14.15
C THR A 140 0.57 15.00 -13.32
N LEU A 141 -0.53 15.74 -13.20
CA LEU A 141 -1.82 15.29 -12.70
C LEU A 141 -2.64 14.79 -13.90
N PRO A 142 -2.66 13.46 -14.17
CA PRO A 142 -3.29 12.93 -15.38
C PRO A 142 -4.82 13.05 -15.36
N GLN A 143 -5.40 13.17 -14.17
CA GLN A 143 -6.85 13.13 -13.96
C GLN A 143 -7.34 14.45 -13.41
N ARG A 144 -8.47 14.93 -13.93
CA ARG A 144 -9.12 16.13 -13.42
C ARG A 144 -9.82 15.83 -12.10
N LEU A 145 -9.86 16.79 -11.19
CA LEU A 145 -10.60 16.67 -9.94
C LEU A 145 -11.94 17.41 -10.07
N VAL A 146 -13.04 16.73 -9.83
CA VAL A 146 -14.39 17.31 -9.81
C VAL A 146 -14.88 17.29 -8.36
N VAL A 147 -14.83 18.44 -7.70
CA VAL A 147 -15.22 18.59 -6.29
C VAL A 147 -16.67 19.04 -6.23
N VAL A 148 -17.52 18.32 -5.50
CA VAL A 148 -18.97 18.53 -5.51
C VAL A 148 -19.63 18.20 -4.16
N HIS A 149 -20.74 18.86 -3.85
CA HIS A 149 -21.61 18.45 -2.74
C HIS A 149 -22.34 17.15 -3.10
N PRO A 150 -22.63 16.24 -2.14
CA PRO A 150 -23.36 15.00 -2.43
C PRO A 150 -24.69 15.21 -3.16
N ARG A 151 -25.42 16.27 -2.82
CA ARG A 151 -26.68 16.67 -3.49
C ARG A 151 -26.53 17.07 -4.96
N ASP A 152 -25.32 17.43 -5.39
CA ASP A 152 -25.01 17.89 -6.75
C ASP A 152 -24.24 16.78 -7.53
N LEU A 153 -24.20 15.54 -7.00
CA LEU A 153 -23.53 14.40 -7.62
C LEU A 153 -24.03 14.09 -9.04
N ALA A 154 -25.33 14.25 -9.30
CA ALA A 154 -25.88 14.02 -10.64
C ALA A 154 -25.26 14.96 -11.69
N TRP A 155 -25.00 16.21 -11.31
CA TRP A 155 -24.28 17.16 -12.16
C TRP A 155 -22.83 16.70 -12.37
N ALA A 156 -22.14 16.28 -11.31
CA ALA A 156 -20.75 15.81 -11.44
C ALA A 156 -20.64 14.57 -12.33
N LEU A 157 -21.56 13.61 -12.21
CA LEU A 157 -21.60 12.42 -13.07
C LEU A 157 -21.84 12.77 -14.54
N ALA A 158 -22.64 13.79 -14.83
CA ALA A 158 -22.88 14.25 -16.20
C ALA A 158 -21.69 15.03 -16.80
N GLN A 159 -20.90 15.72 -15.98
CA GLN A 159 -19.78 16.56 -16.43
C GLN A 159 -18.42 15.84 -16.41
N ALA A 160 -18.25 14.85 -15.53
CA ALA A 160 -16.98 14.16 -15.33
C ALA A 160 -16.67 13.21 -16.48
N LYS A 161 -15.41 13.20 -16.93
CA LYS A 161 -14.89 12.17 -17.82
C LYS A 161 -14.70 10.85 -17.05
N PRO A 162 -14.61 9.70 -17.74
CA PRO A 162 -14.37 8.41 -17.08
C PRO A 162 -13.10 8.37 -16.22
N THR A 163 -12.07 9.13 -16.63
CA THR A 163 -10.78 9.23 -15.92
C THR A 163 -10.76 10.27 -14.82
N ASP A 164 -11.76 11.15 -14.71
CA ASP A 164 -11.77 12.20 -13.69
C ASP A 164 -11.97 11.57 -12.30
N PHE A 165 -11.46 12.20 -11.25
CA PHE A 165 -11.81 11.86 -9.87
C PHE A 165 -12.92 12.77 -9.36
N ILE A 166 -13.96 12.19 -8.79
CA ILE A 166 -15.05 12.96 -8.15
C ILE A 166 -14.83 12.96 -6.64
N LEU A 167 -14.64 14.14 -6.06
CA LEU A 167 -14.40 14.33 -4.63
C LEU A 167 -15.65 14.95 -3.98
N LEU A 168 -16.16 14.32 -2.94
CA LEU A 168 -17.31 14.77 -2.18
C LEU A 168 -16.87 15.65 -1.01
N THR A 169 -17.37 16.89 -0.95
CA THR A 169 -17.29 17.74 0.25
C THR A 169 -18.23 17.23 1.33
N ALA A 170 -17.99 17.62 2.58
CA ALA A 170 -18.93 17.36 3.66
C ALA A 170 -20.31 17.94 3.31
N ASP A 171 -21.34 17.14 3.55
CA ASP A 171 -22.71 17.60 3.53
C ASP A 171 -23.06 18.20 4.90
N THR A 172 -23.86 19.25 4.90
CA THR A 172 -24.44 19.81 6.13
C THR A 172 -25.63 18.98 6.63
N GLY A 173 -26.03 17.92 5.92
CA GLY A 173 -27.14 17.03 6.27
C GLY A 173 -26.76 15.54 6.38
N HIS A 174 -27.78 14.71 6.64
CA HIS A 174 -27.70 13.24 6.67
C HIS A 174 -27.58 12.63 5.26
N GLY A 175 -26.65 13.13 4.44
CA GLY A 175 -26.34 12.55 3.14
C GLY A 175 -25.79 11.13 3.29
N ALA A 176 -26.06 10.28 2.30
CA ALA A 176 -25.47 8.94 2.25
C ALA A 176 -23.93 9.03 2.19
N ASP A 177 -23.24 8.09 2.83
CA ASP A 177 -21.78 8.09 2.82
C ASP A 177 -21.22 7.89 1.40
N PRO A 178 -20.01 8.40 1.10
CA PRO A 178 -19.37 8.30 -0.21
C PRO A 178 -19.32 6.88 -0.78
N LEU A 179 -19.16 5.86 0.06
CA LEU A 179 -19.10 4.47 -0.38
C LEU A 179 -20.47 4.00 -0.88
N THR A 180 -21.53 4.29 -0.13
CA THR A 180 -22.91 4.01 -0.52
C THR A 180 -23.29 4.74 -1.81
N LEU A 181 -22.85 6.00 -1.95
CA LEU A 181 -23.05 6.76 -3.18
C LEU A 181 -22.25 6.18 -4.37
N SER A 182 -21.04 5.70 -4.12
CA SER A 182 -20.18 5.05 -5.11
C SER A 182 -20.81 3.74 -5.62
N GLU A 183 -21.30 2.89 -4.71
CA GLU A 183 -21.98 1.63 -5.04
C GLU A 183 -23.25 1.88 -5.87
N ARG A 184 -24.08 2.84 -5.43
CA ARG A 184 -25.34 3.18 -6.13
C ARG A 184 -25.13 3.77 -7.51
N SER A 185 -24.08 4.55 -7.70
CA SER A 185 -23.79 5.21 -8.98
C SER A 185 -22.91 4.37 -9.91
N GLY A 186 -22.31 3.28 -9.41
CA GLY A 186 -21.31 2.50 -10.15
C GLY A 186 -20.04 3.29 -10.48
N ARG A 187 -19.81 4.40 -9.80
CA ARG A 187 -18.69 5.32 -10.05
C ARG A 187 -17.86 5.46 -8.78
N ALA A 188 -16.55 5.31 -8.88
CA ALA A 188 -15.64 5.59 -7.76
C ALA A 188 -15.79 7.04 -7.30
N LEU A 189 -16.22 7.24 -6.05
CA LEU A 189 -16.33 8.54 -5.40
C LEU A 189 -15.33 8.62 -4.24
N PHE A 190 -14.66 9.75 -4.14
CA PHE A 190 -13.63 10.00 -3.14
C PHE A 190 -14.08 11.08 -2.17
N ILE A 191 -13.39 11.17 -1.05
CA ILE A 191 -13.63 12.19 -0.04
C ILE A 191 -12.72 13.38 -0.30
N LEU A 192 -13.26 14.59 -0.19
CA LEU A 192 -12.42 15.79 -0.15
C LEU A 192 -11.70 15.86 1.20
N GLU A 193 -10.40 15.60 1.22
CA GLU A 193 -9.60 15.78 2.43
C GLU A 193 -9.30 17.25 2.73
N ALA A 194 -9.11 17.58 4.01
CA ALA A 194 -8.76 18.92 4.47
C ALA A 194 -7.47 19.44 3.81
N ARG A 195 -6.45 18.58 3.68
CA ARG A 195 -5.17 18.93 3.04
C ARG A 195 -5.33 19.29 1.56
N VAL A 196 -6.21 18.60 0.83
CA VAL A 196 -6.49 18.90 -0.58
C VAL A 196 -7.23 20.23 -0.69
N LYS A 197 -8.24 20.46 0.16
CA LYS A 197 -8.94 21.73 0.26
C LYS A 197 -7.97 22.90 0.50
N GLU A 198 -7.08 22.76 1.48
CA GLU A 198 -6.11 23.79 1.86
C GLU A 198 -5.09 24.06 0.76
N ARG A 199 -4.44 23.01 0.24
CA ARG A 199 -3.41 23.14 -0.81
C ARG A 199 -3.93 23.77 -2.09
N LEU A 200 -5.17 23.49 -2.46
CA LEU A 200 -5.82 24.05 -3.65
C LEU A 200 -6.56 25.36 -3.35
N GLY A 201 -6.65 25.78 -2.08
CA GLY A 201 -7.39 26.96 -1.66
C GLY A 201 -8.87 26.89 -2.03
N LEU A 202 -9.51 25.71 -1.89
CA LEU A 202 -10.93 25.52 -2.21
C LEU A 202 -11.81 26.13 -1.12
N THR A 203 -12.75 26.97 -1.51
CA THR A 203 -13.69 27.65 -0.61
C THR A 203 -15.14 27.27 -0.88
N VAL A 204 -15.47 26.95 -2.12
CA VAL A 204 -16.82 26.60 -2.58
C VAL A 204 -16.81 25.34 -3.44
N ALA A 205 -17.97 24.74 -3.64
CA ALA A 205 -18.24 23.69 -4.61
C ALA A 205 -19.57 23.97 -5.34
N PRO A 206 -19.74 23.52 -6.60
CA PRO A 206 -18.83 22.68 -7.38
C PRO A 206 -17.60 23.39 -7.96
N VAL A 207 -16.48 22.66 -8.06
CA VAL A 207 -15.23 23.13 -8.69
C VAL A 207 -14.61 22.00 -9.52
N ILE A 208 -14.17 22.34 -10.74
CA ILE A 208 -13.35 21.47 -11.57
C ILE A 208 -11.90 21.97 -11.52
N VAL A 209 -10.96 21.08 -11.19
CA VAL A 209 -9.53 21.37 -11.08
C VAL A 209 -8.77 20.61 -12.14
N GLU A 210 -8.09 21.32 -13.04
CA GLU A 210 -7.30 20.73 -14.12
C GLU A 210 -5.89 21.33 -14.21
N GLN A 211 -4.91 20.53 -14.62
CA GLN A 211 -3.56 21.03 -14.84
C GLN A 211 -3.46 21.74 -16.19
N VAL A 212 -2.91 22.96 -16.16
CA VAL A 212 -2.57 23.75 -17.35
C VAL A 212 -1.10 24.17 -17.24
N GLY A 213 -0.21 23.45 -17.92
CA GLY A 213 1.23 23.64 -17.75
C GLY A 213 1.66 23.34 -16.32
N GLN A 214 2.33 24.31 -15.67
CA GLN A 214 2.80 24.19 -14.28
C GLN A 214 1.85 24.83 -13.25
N LYS A 215 0.59 25.11 -13.63
CA LYS A 215 -0.45 25.63 -12.73
C LYS A 215 -1.69 24.74 -12.77
N LEU A 216 -2.54 24.88 -11.77
CA LEU A 216 -3.88 24.28 -11.75
C LEU A 216 -4.91 25.38 -12.04
N GLU A 217 -5.80 25.14 -12.99
CA GLU A 217 -6.99 25.97 -13.20
C GLU A 217 -8.16 25.38 -12.42
N LEU A 218 -8.80 26.25 -11.64
CA LEU A 218 -9.96 25.97 -10.83
C LEU A 218 -11.14 26.69 -11.49
N THR A 219 -12.09 25.92 -12.00
CA THR A 219 -13.34 26.43 -12.55
C THR A 219 -14.45 26.15 -11.54
N GLU A 220 -14.82 27.18 -10.80
CA GLU A 220 -15.97 27.18 -9.88
C GLU A 220 -17.24 27.41 -10.70
N VAL A 221 -18.27 26.58 -10.48
CA VAL A 221 -19.46 26.56 -11.34
C VAL A 221 -20.69 26.89 -10.51
N ARG A 222 -21.40 27.96 -10.86
CA ARG A 222 -22.74 28.20 -10.32
C ARG A 222 -23.72 27.22 -10.95
N LEU A 223 -24.41 26.44 -10.11
CA LEU A 223 -25.52 25.60 -10.56
C LEU A 223 -26.82 26.39 -10.44
N ASP A 224 -27.48 26.63 -11.58
CA ASP A 224 -28.80 27.23 -11.58
C ASP A 224 -29.80 26.19 -11.07
N ARG A 225 -30.29 26.39 -9.84
CA ARG A 225 -31.30 25.52 -9.25
C ARG A 225 -32.68 26.08 -9.60
N PRO A 226 -33.60 25.26 -10.17
CA PRO A 226 -35.00 25.64 -10.19
C PRO A 226 -35.43 25.89 -8.75
N LEU A 227 -35.95 27.08 -8.45
CA LEU A 227 -36.58 27.32 -7.15
C LEU A 227 -37.67 26.26 -7.00
N THR A 228 -37.46 25.29 -6.10
CA THR A 228 -38.55 24.47 -5.61
C THR A 228 -39.48 25.46 -4.95
N ARG A 229 -40.55 25.84 -5.67
CA ARG A 229 -41.57 26.76 -5.20
C ARG A 229 -42.07 26.18 -3.89
N GLY A 230 -41.63 26.75 -2.78
CA GLY A 230 -42.13 26.39 -1.46
C GLY A 230 -43.64 26.45 -1.53
N ALA A 231 -44.28 25.39 -1.03
CA ALA A 231 -45.72 25.33 -0.88
C ALA A 231 -46.18 26.53 -0.05
N THR A 232 -46.61 27.59 -0.73
CA THR A 232 -47.44 28.66 -0.17
C THR A 232 -48.42 29.09 -1.26
N GLY A 233 -49.14 28.11 -1.80
CA GLY A 233 -50.44 28.34 -2.42
C GLY A 233 -51.50 28.39 -1.32
N ALA A 234 -51.43 29.38 -0.44
CA ALA A 234 -52.62 29.77 0.31
C ALA A 234 -53.49 30.54 -0.67
N SER A 235 -54.46 29.85 -1.28
CA SER A 235 -55.54 30.49 -2.03
C SER A 235 -56.17 31.58 -1.17
N PRO A 236 -56.38 32.80 -1.70
CA PRO A 236 -57.21 33.76 -0.98
C PRO A 236 -58.63 33.22 -0.95
N VAL A 237 -59.09 32.83 0.24
CA VAL A 237 -60.51 32.63 0.51
C VAL A 237 -61.17 34.00 0.38
N THR A 238 -61.91 34.18 -0.71
CA THR A 238 -62.87 35.28 -0.86
C THR A 238 -63.89 35.19 0.27
N PRO A 239 -64.09 36.24 1.09
CA PRO A 239 -65.17 36.23 2.06
C PRO A 239 -66.50 36.32 1.30
N ARG A 240 -67.31 35.26 1.42
CA ARG A 240 -68.71 35.24 0.99
C ARG A 240 -69.47 36.26 1.83
N ALA A 241 -70.04 37.27 1.16
CA ALA A 241 -70.88 38.28 1.78
C ALA A 241 -72.06 37.62 2.51
N SER A 242 -72.12 37.79 3.82
CA SER A 242 -73.28 37.47 4.64
C SER A 242 -74.37 38.52 4.36
N ALA A 243 -75.44 38.10 3.68
CA ALA A 243 -76.64 38.89 3.53
C ALA A 243 -77.30 39.09 4.90
N THR A 244 -77.17 40.30 5.46
CA THR A 244 -77.96 40.76 6.60
C THR A 244 -79.41 40.96 6.14
N SER A 245 -80.27 40.01 6.49
CA SER A 245 -81.73 40.18 6.43
C SER A 245 -82.16 41.15 7.53
N ARG A 246 -82.38 42.41 7.17
CA ARG A 246 -83.17 43.36 7.96
C ARG A 246 -84.65 42.95 7.81
N ARG A 247 -85.23 42.36 8.85
CA ARG A 247 -86.69 42.36 9.04
C ARG A 247 -87.00 43.33 10.17
N GLY A 248 -87.58 44.47 9.80
CA GLY A 248 -87.98 45.53 10.70
C GLY A 248 -89.10 45.10 11.65
N GLN A 249 -88.94 45.49 12.91
CA GLN A 249 -90.04 45.73 13.83
C GLN A 249 -90.69 47.07 13.46
N GLY A 250 -92.01 47.14 13.52
CA GLY A 250 -92.75 48.38 13.36
C GLY A 250 -94.25 48.18 13.44
N GLN A 251 -94.76 48.34 14.68
CA GLN A 251 -96.14 48.59 15.11
C GLN A 251 -97.08 47.39 15.26
#